data_AF-A0A5A7XY25-F1
#
_entry.id   AF-A0A5A7XY25-F1
#
_cell.length_a   1.000
_cell.length_b   1.000
_cell.length_c   1.000
_cell.angle_alpha   90.00
_cell.angle_beta   90.00
_cell.angle_gamma   90.00
#
_symmetry.space_group_name_H-M   'P 1'
#
loop_
_entity.id
_entity.type
_entity.pdbx_description
1 polymer ?
#
loop_
_entity_poly.entity_id
_entity_poly.type
_entity_poly.pdbx_seq_one_letter_code
_entity_poly.pdbx_strand_id
1 'polypeptide(L)'
;MHPGVSGSVATAVGLSALLVGCGTPPPQTSAPPPGPVAVAVEPLSIGTAAEDTTGGSIPDGQLVSPFDVKNPAVGFLEPAVLTAIQQAAGAAASEGVDVQLTSGWRSKGFQQRLFDQAVTTYGNADLAAQFVASPEKSMHVVGKAVDVGPVVADQWMMANGSRFGLCQIYANEIWHFELALDAAGNCPPLRPNAAG
;
A
#
# COMPACT_ATOMS: atom_id res chain seq x y z
N MET A 1 -12.07 58.05 27.97
CA MET A 1 -13.00 59.06 28.54
C MET A 1 -14.35 58.88 27.84
N HIS A 2 -15.37 58.40 28.55
CA HIS A 2 -16.77 58.38 28.07
C HIS A 2 -17.29 59.83 27.98
N PRO A 3 -18.17 60.13 27.00
CA PRO A 3 -19.63 60.22 27.29
C PRO A 3 -20.47 59.69 26.09
N GLY A 4 -21.72 59.23 26.17
CA GLY A 4 -22.80 59.44 27.13
C GLY A 4 -23.78 60.52 26.65
N VAL A 5 -24.78 60.18 25.81
CA VAL A 5 -26.02 60.94 25.49
C VAL A 5 -27.04 59.89 24.98
N SER A 6 -28.07 59.43 25.70
CA SER A 6 -29.24 60.06 26.36
C SER A 6 -30.25 60.70 25.40
N GLY A 7 -31.39 60.02 25.22
CA GLY A 7 -32.55 60.50 24.46
C GLY A 7 -33.84 59.78 24.88
N SER A 8 -34.56 60.37 25.83
CA SER A 8 -35.98 60.11 26.16
C SER A 8 -36.87 60.72 25.04
N VAL A 9 -38.16 60.46 24.80
CA VAL A 9 -39.38 60.29 25.61
C VAL A 9 -40.49 59.82 24.64
N ALA A 10 -41.45 58.98 25.06
CA ALA A 10 -42.91 59.22 24.88
C ALA A 10 -43.75 58.01 25.32
N THR A 11 -44.53 58.25 26.37
CA THR A 11 -45.55 57.41 27.00
C THR A 11 -46.82 57.25 26.14
N ALA A 12 -47.45 56.08 26.19
CA ALA A 12 -48.90 55.96 26.13
C ALA A 12 -49.38 54.81 27.04
N VAL A 13 -50.32 55.16 27.91
CA VAL A 13 -50.93 54.34 28.96
C VAL A 13 -52.00 53.44 28.34
N GLY A 14 -52.00 52.16 28.71
CA GLY A 14 -53.09 51.22 28.45
C GLY A 14 -53.38 50.41 29.70
N LEU A 15 -54.38 50.83 30.46
CA LEU A 15 -54.89 50.12 31.63
C LEU A 15 -55.70 48.91 31.15
N SER A 16 -55.34 47.70 31.56
CA SER A 16 -56.19 46.52 31.37
C SER A 16 -56.05 45.59 32.56
N ALA A 17 -57.11 45.56 33.37
CA ALA A 17 -57.28 44.67 34.51
C ALA A 17 -57.75 43.30 34.03
N LEU A 18 -57.00 42.23 34.32
CA LEU A 18 -57.43 40.85 34.09
C LEU A 18 -57.02 39.95 35.27
N LEU A 19 -58.01 39.67 36.11
CA LEU A 19 -58.36 38.40 36.77
C LEU A 19 -57.22 37.44 37.12
N VAL A 20 -56.87 37.39 38.41
CA VAL A 20 -56.05 36.33 39.02
C VAL A 20 -56.90 35.08 39.18
N GLY A 21 -56.71 34.09 38.31
CA GLY A 21 -57.22 32.72 38.49
C GLY A 21 -56.14 31.83 39.12
N CYS A 22 -56.44 31.20 40.25
CA CYS A 22 -55.59 30.16 40.84
C CYS A 22 -55.62 28.90 39.96
N GLY A 23 -54.57 28.68 39.17
CA GLY A 23 -54.33 27.42 38.44
C GLY A 23 -53.27 26.58 39.15
N THR A 24 -53.57 25.30 39.39
CA THR A 24 -52.62 24.28 39.84
C THR A 24 -51.56 24.01 38.76
N PRO A 25 -50.25 23.97 39.09
CA PRO A 25 -49.22 23.65 38.11
C PRO A 25 -49.29 22.16 37.69
N PRO A 26 -49.01 21.83 36.42
CA PRO A 26 -48.96 20.45 35.95
C PRO A 26 -47.77 19.69 36.57
N PRO A 27 -47.85 18.35 36.70
CA PRO A 27 -46.76 17.55 37.23
C PRO A 27 -45.54 17.61 36.30
N GLN A 28 -44.36 17.87 36.87
CA GLN A 28 -43.10 17.86 36.14
C GLN A 28 -42.63 16.42 35.94
N THR A 29 -42.58 15.97 34.69
CA THR A 29 -41.92 14.72 34.29
C THR A 29 -40.41 14.87 34.43
N SER A 30 -39.81 14.11 35.33
CA SER A 30 -38.35 13.99 35.49
C SER A 30 -37.69 13.47 34.20
N ALA A 31 -36.64 14.14 33.73
CA ALA A 31 -35.86 13.70 32.58
C ALA A 31 -35.15 12.35 32.87
N PRO A 32 -35.02 11.45 31.89
CA PRO A 32 -34.29 10.20 32.06
C PRO A 32 -32.78 10.46 32.22
N PRO A 33 -32.04 9.56 32.89
CA PRO A 33 -30.59 9.69 33.04
C PRO A 33 -29.88 9.65 31.67
N PRO A 34 -28.73 10.36 31.51
CA PRO A 34 -27.98 10.32 30.27
C PRO A 34 -27.47 8.90 30.01
N GLY A 35 -27.75 8.39 28.80
CA GLY A 35 -27.27 7.08 28.35
C GLY A 35 -25.75 7.06 28.19
N PRO A 36 -25.14 5.86 28.04
CA PRO A 36 -23.70 5.73 27.81
C PRO A 36 -23.30 6.50 26.56
N VAL A 37 -22.27 7.34 26.69
CA VAL A 37 -21.70 8.12 25.58
C VAL A 37 -21.12 7.12 24.58
N ALA A 38 -21.78 6.95 23.43
CA ALA A 38 -21.23 6.18 22.33
C ALA A 38 -20.00 6.94 21.83
N VAL A 39 -18.81 6.38 22.02
CA VAL A 39 -17.60 6.87 21.38
C VAL A 39 -17.80 6.62 19.88
N ALA A 40 -18.02 7.67 19.10
CA ALA A 40 -18.09 7.54 17.66
C ALA A 40 -16.74 7.00 17.17
N VAL A 41 -16.74 5.75 16.71
CA VAL A 41 -15.62 5.20 15.96
C VAL A 41 -15.72 5.83 14.58
N GLU A 42 -15.05 6.97 14.40
CA GLU A 42 -14.90 7.54 13.06
C GLU A 42 -14.24 6.48 12.18
N PRO A 43 -14.80 6.17 10.99
CA PRO A 43 -14.14 5.26 10.07
C PRO A 43 -12.77 5.84 9.74
N LEU A 44 -11.72 5.08 10.05
CA LEU A 44 -10.37 5.43 9.65
C LEU A 44 -10.34 5.51 8.12
N SER A 45 -10.37 6.73 7.59
CA SER A 45 -10.21 6.98 6.16
C SER A 45 -8.73 7.13 5.88
N ILE A 46 -8.14 6.10 5.29
CA ILE A 46 -6.79 6.16 4.75
C ILE A 46 -6.87 7.05 3.49
N GLY A 47 -6.21 8.20 3.50
CA GLY A 47 -6.17 9.11 2.35
C GLY A 47 -5.54 8.44 1.13
N THR A 48 -5.83 8.95 -0.07
CA THR A 48 -5.35 8.39 -1.35
C THR A 48 -3.83 8.41 -1.54
N ALA A 49 -3.09 9.02 -0.60
CA ALA A 49 -1.63 9.10 -0.58
C ALA A 49 -0.97 8.02 0.30
N ALA A 50 -1.75 7.16 0.97
CA ALA A 50 -1.15 6.11 1.78
C ALA A 50 -0.63 4.98 0.88
N GLU A 51 0.68 4.80 0.89
CA GLU A 51 1.37 3.72 0.21
C GLU A 51 1.66 2.59 1.21
N ASP A 52 1.39 1.35 0.84
CA ASP A 52 1.68 0.18 1.67
C ASP A 52 3.16 -0.21 1.60
N THR A 53 4.03 0.71 2.04
CA THR A 53 5.48 0.47 2.07
C THR A 53 5.85 -0.64 3.06
N THR A 54 5.08 -0.80 4.14
CA THR A 54 5.24 -1.92 5.10
C THR A 54 4.98 -3.27 4.42
N GLY A 55 4.02 -3.32 3.51
CA GLY A 55 3.72 -4.48 2.69
C GLY A 55 4.68 -4.73 1.53
N GLY A 56 5.75 -3.92 1.39
CA GLY A 56 6.74 -4.06 0.32
C GLY A 56 6.35 -3.38 -0.99
N SER A 57 5.40 -2.43 -0.97
CA SER A 57 5.05 -1.64 -2.15
C SER A 57 6.18 -0.67 -2.50
N ILE A 58 6.58 -0.67 -3.77
CA ILE A 58 7.40 0.37 -4.40
C ILE A 58 6.47 1.10 -5.39
N PRO A 59 6.30 2.43 -5.29
CA PRO A 59 5.42 3.16 -6.19
C PRO A 59 5.89 3.11 -7.65
N ASP A 60 4.93 3.15 -8.57
CA ASP A 60 5.22 3.13 -10.02
C ASP A 60 6.17 4.26 -10.42
N GLY A 61 7.16 3.93 -11.24
CA GLY A 61 8.20 4.87 -11.69
C GLY A 61 9.29 5.17 -10.65
N GLN A 62 9.19 4.62 -9.44
CA GLN A 62 10.29 4.61 -8.49
C GLN A 62 11.15 3.37 -8.65
N LEU A 63 12.43 3.52 -8.29
CA LEU A 63 13.41 2.46 -8.25
C LEU A 63 14.07 2.47 -6.87
N VAL A 64 14.31 1.29 -6.32
CA VAL A 64 14.95 1.12 -5.01
C VAL A 64 16.28 0.40 -5.18
N SER A 65 17.30 0.90 -4.51
CA SER A 65 18.61 0.26 -4.51
C SER A 65 18.54 -1.11 -3.82
N PRO A 66 19.20 -2.17 -4.35
CA PRO A 66 19.30 -3.46 -3.68
C PRO A 66 20.10 -3.40 -2.35
N PHE A 67 20.73 -2.26 -2.06
CA PHE A 67 21.44 -2.00 -0.81
C PHE A 67 20.57 -1.27 0.24
N ASP A 68 19.36 -0.82 -0.10
CA ASP A 68 18.46 -0.14 0.84
C ASP A 68 17.68 -1.14 1.70
N VAL A 69 18.39 -1.85 2.58
CA VAL A 69 17.80 -2.88 3.47
C VAL A 69 16.81 -2.32 4.50
N LYS A 70 16.65 -1.00 4.60
CA LYS A 70 15.61 -0.38 5.44
C LYS A 70 14.25 -0.39 4.76
N ASN A 71 14.22 -0.44 3.43
CA ASN A 71 13.00 -0.62 2.67
C ASN A 71 12.51 -2.07 2.83
N PRO A 72 11.26 -2.32 3.29
CA PRO A 72 10.74 -3.68 3.47
C PRO A 72 10.81 -4.55 2.21
N ALA A 73 10.69 -3.98 1.01
CA ALA A 73 10.85 -4.72 -0.25
C ALA A 73 12.24 -5.32 -0.41
N VAL A 74 13.27 -4.75 0.22
CA VAL A 74 14.66 -5.24 0.15
C VAL A 74 15.04 -5.99 1.42
N GLY A 75 14.75 -5.42 2.59
CA GLY A 75 15.15 -5.94 3.89
C GLY A 75 14.51 -7.27 4.27
N PHE A 76 13.40 -7.65 3.63
CA PHE A 76 12.71 -8.92 3.86
C PHE A 76 12.90 -9.94 2.74
N LEU A 77 13.81 -9.68 1.79
CA LEU A 77 14.26 -10.72 0.86
C LEU A 77 14.92 -11.87 1.63
N GLU A 78 14.82 -13.06 1.07
CA GLU A 78 15.55 -14.21 1.58
C GLU A 78 17.07 -13.92 1.49
N PRO A 79 17.87 -14.23 2.53
CA PRO A 79 19.27 -13.76 2.59
C PRO A 79 20.12 -14.15 1.39
N ALA A 80 19.90 -15.33 0.79
CA ALA A 80 20.63 -15.74 -0.40
C ALA A 80 20.28 -14.85 -1.61
N VAL A 81 19.01 -14.51 -1.79
CA VAL A 81 18.53 -13.63 -2.88
C VAL A 81 19.08 -12.22 -2.71
N LEU A 82 19.03 -11.68 -1.50
CA LEU A 82 19.60 -10.36 -1.19
C LEU A 82 21.11 -10.31 -1.51
N THR A 83 21.84 -11.34 -1.12
CA THR A 83 23.27 -11.45 -1.42
C THR A 83 23.52 -11.51 -2.93
N ALA A 84 22.76 -12.34 -3.64
CA ALA A 84 22.90 -12.52 -5.08
C ALA A 84 22.62 -11.22 -5.86
N ILE A 85 21.53 -10.51 -5.54
CA ILE A 85 21.19 -9.27 -6.24
C ILE A 85 22.19 -8.15 -5.93
N GLN A 86 22.74 -8.08 -4.72
CA GLN A 86 23.78 -7.11 -4.36
C GLN A 86 25.10 -7.40 -5.10
N GLN A 87 25.48 -8.66 -5.25
CA GLN A 87 26.65 -9.06 -6.04
C GLN A 87 26.46 -8.75 -7.53
N ALA A 88 25.28 -9.07 -8.07
CA ALA A 88 24.93 -8.76 -9.45
C ALA A 88 24.98 -7.25 -9.71
N ALA A 89 24.39 -6.44 -8.82
CA ALA A 89 24.41 -4.99 -8.92
C ALA A 89 25.82 -4.41 -8.85
N GLY A 90 26.68 -4.92 -7.97
CA GLY A 90 28.08 -4.50 -7.89
C GLY A 90 28.89 -4.82 -9.16
N ALA A 91 28.67 -6.01 -9.75
CA ALA A 91 29.32 -6.40 -11.00
C ALA A 91 28.81 -5.57 -12.19
N ALA A 92 27.50 -5.39 -12.31
CA ALA A 92 26.87 -4.57 -13.35
C ALA A 92 27.35 -3.12 -13.31
N ALA A 93 27.51 -2.55 -12.11
CA ALA A 93 27.99 -1.19 -11.93
C ALA A 93 29.41 -0.98 -12.49
N SER A 94 30.27 -2.00 -12.45
CA SER A 94 31.61 -1.95 -13.07
C SER A 94 31.58 -1.88 -14.61
N GLU A 95 30.44 -2.23 -15.20
CA GLU A 95 30.15 -2.16 -16.64
C GLU A 95 29.27 -0.95 -16.98
N GLY A 96 28.98 -0.07 -16.02
CA GLY A 96 28.15 1.12 -16.20
C GLY A 96 26.65 0.86 -16.22
N VAL A 97 26.20 -0.31 -15.77
CA VAL A 97 24.78 -0.67 -15.64
C VAL A 97 24.35 -0.56 -14.18
N ASP A 98 23.37 0.30 -13.91
CA ASP A 98 22.78 0.45 -12.58
C ASP A 98 21.58 -0.50 -12.41
N VAL A 99 21.74 -1.53 -11.57
CA VAL A 99 20.70 -2.52 -11.25
C VAL A 99 19.92 -2.03 -10.04
N GLN A 100 18.65 -1.70 -10.25
CA GLN A 100 17.71 -1.32 -9.20
C GLN A 100 16.50 -2.26 -9.18
N LEU A 101 15.67 -2.13 -8.15
CA LEU A 101 14.48 -2.94 -7.96
C LEU A 101 13.23 -2.11 -8.18
N THR A 102 12.35 -2.63 -9.04
CA THR A 102 10.95 -2.20 -9.16
C THR A 102 10.06 -2.98 -8.20
N SER A 103 10.49 -4.18 -7.78
CA SER A 103 9.86 -4.95 -6.72
C SER A 103 10.81 -5.94 -6.05
N GLY A 104 10.49 -6.32 -4.81
CA GLY A 104 11.23 -7.30 -4.04
C GLY A 104 10.29 -8.14 -3.18
N TRP A 105 10.54 -8.25 -1.88
CA TRP A 105 9.60 -8.90 -0.98
C TRP A 105 8.24 -8.20 -0.96
N ARG A 106 7.16 -8.98 -0.92
CA ARG A 106 5.78 -8.48 -0.77
C ARG A 106 5.09 -9.20 0.38
N SER A 107 4.28 -8.50 1.15
CA SER A 107 3.40 -9.17 2.11
C SER A 107 2.31 -9.98 1.39
N LYS A 108 1.80 -11.04 2.04
CA LYS A 108 0.68 -11.82 1.51
C LYS A 108 -0.54 -10.93 1.21
N GLY A 109 -0.83 -9.98 2.10
CA GLY A 109 -1.96 -9.04 1.94
C GLY A 109 -1.77 -8.09 0.77
N PHE A 110 -0.55 -7.61 0.53
CA PHE A 110 -0.26 -6.79 -0.65
C PHE A 110 -0.42 -7.59 -1.95
N GLN A 111 0.13 -8.81 -2.00
CA GLN A 111 -0.02 -9.69 -3.16
C GLN A 111 -1.49 -10.02 -3.45
N GLN A 112 -2.32 -10.21 -2.41
CA GLN A 112 -3.76 -10.45 -2.59
C GLN A 112 -4.44 -9.27 -3.28
N ARG A 113 -4.14 -8.03 -2.86
CA ARG A 113 -4.73 -6.85 -3.50
C ARG A 113 -4.31 -6.70 -4.96
N LEU A 114 -3.05 -7.00 -5.28
CA LEU A 114 -2.59 -7.02 -6.68
C LEU A 114 -3.34 -8.06 -7.51
N PHE A 115 -3.55 -9.26 -6.95
CA PHE A 115 -4.29 -10.32 -7.61
C PHE A 115 -5.77 -9.93 -7.81
N ASP A 116 -6.43 -9.39 -6.79
CA ASP A 116 -7.83 -8.96 -6.87
C ASP A 116 -8.02 -7.82 -7.89
N GLN A 117 -7.04 -6.91 -7.96
CA GLN A 117 -7.02 -5.86 -8.99
C GLN A 117 -6.86 -6.46 -10.39
N ALA A 118 -5.98 -7.44 -10.56
CA ALA A 118 -5.83 -8.14 -11.84
C ALA A 118 -7.11 -8.91 -12.22
N VAL A 119 -7.79 -9.55 -11.27
CA VAL A 119 -9.11 -10.19 -11.51
C VAL A 119 -10.12 -9.16 -12.00
N THR A 120 -10.15 -7.98 -11.40
CA THR A 120 -11.03 -6.88 -11.83
C THR A 120 -10.69 -6.41 -13.25
N THR A 121 -9.39 -6.28 -13.57
CA THR A 121 -8.90 -5.83 -14.88
C THR A 121 -9.14 -6.85 -15.99
N TYR A 122 -8.89 -8.12 -15.73
CA TYR A 122 -8.95 -9.20 -16.73
C TYR A 122 -10.28 -9.98 -16.72
N GLY A 123 -11.17 -9.68 -15.77
CA GLY A 123 -12.52 -10.21 -15.67
C GLY A 123 -12.65 -11.59 -15.00
N ASN A 124 -11.57 -12.35 -14.85
CA ASN A 124 -11.57 -13.60 -14.08
C ASN A 124 -10.18 -13.97 -13.55
N ALA A 125 -10.15 -14.90 -12.58
CA ALA A 125 -8.95 -15.35 -11.90
C ALA A 125 -7.96 -16.11 -12.79
N ASP A 126 -8.44 -16.89 -13.77
CA ASP A 126 -7.56 -17.68 -14.63
C ASP A 126 -6.77 -16.80 -15.60
N LEU A 127 -7.40 -15.74 -16.14
CA LEU A 127 -6.71 -14.74 -16.95
C LEU A 127 -5.77 -13.88 -16.07
N ALA A 128 -6.22 -13.46 -14.90
CA ALA A 128 -5.39 -12.69 -13.98
C ALA A 128 -4.12 -13.43 -13.56
N ALA A 129 -4.23 -14.75 -13.31
CA ALA A 129 -3.11 -15.59 -12.90
C ALA A 129 -1.98 -15.69 -13.93
N GLN A 130 -2.23 -15.34 -15.20
CA GLN A 130 -1.19 -15.27 -16.23
C GLN A 130 -0.29 -14.05 -16.07
N PHE A 131 -0.73 -13.00 -15.35
CA PHE A 131 0.02 -11.75 -15.20
C PHE A 131 0.39 -11.45 -13.76
N VAL A 132 -0.40 -11.94 -12.79
CA VAL A 132 -0.16 -11.72 -11.37
C VAL A 132 -0.38 -13.04 -10.65
N ALA A 133 0.67 -13.57 -10.03
CA ALA A 133 0.57 -14.79 -9.24
C ALA A 133 -0.37 -14.60 -8.03
N SER A 134 -1.10 -15.67 -7.68
CA SER A 134 -1.86 -15.68 -6.42
C SER A 134 -0.92 -15.59 -5.21
N PRO A 135 -1.41 -15.18 -4.03
CA PRO A 135 -0.56 -15.04 -2.84
C PRO A 135 0.11 -16.35 -2.40
N GLU A 136 -0.48 -17.50 -2.70
CA GLU A 136 0.07 -18.83 -2.39
C GLU A 136 1.20 -19.24 -3.35
N LYS A 137 1.25 -18.66 -4.55
CA LYS A 137 2.20 -19.02 -5.61
C LYS A 137 3.32 -18.01 -5.80
N SER A 138 3.12 -16.75 -5.37
CA SER A 138 4.07 -15.66 -5.61
C SER A 138 5.37 -15.87 -4.83
N MET A 139 6.49 -15.90 -5.56
CA MET A 139 7.83 -16.02 -4.96
C MET A 139 8.28 -14.73 -4.26
N HIS A 140 7.69 -13.58 -4.59
CA HIS A 140 7.87 -12.34 -3.82
C HIS A 140 7.35 -12.46 -2.39
N VAL A 141 6.28 -13.25 -2.16
CA VAL A 141 5.68 -13.42 -0.81
C VAL A 141 6.63 -14.13 0.14
N VAL A 142 7.43 -15.06 -0.38
CA VAL A 142 8.45 -15.79 0.39
C VAL A 142 9.85 -15.17 0.26
N GLY A 143 9.96 -13.97 -0.33
CA GLY A 143 11.22 -13.24 -0.48
C GLY A 143 12.22 -13.87 -1.46
N LYS A 144 11.74 -14.72 -2.37
CA LYS A 144 12.57 -15.51 -3.30
C LYS A 144 12.63 -14.97 -4.73
N ALA A 145 12.00 -13.82 -4.98
CA ALA A 145 11.98 -13.16 -6.27
C ALA A 145 12.31 -11.68 -6.14
N VAL A 146 12.86 -11.12 -7.20
CA VAL A 146 13.07 -9.68 -7.40
C VAL A 146 12.62 -9.28 -8.80
N ASP A 147 12.00 -8.12 -8.91
CA ASP A 147 11.74 -7.47 -10.18
C ASP A 147 12.78 -6.36 -10.35
N VAL A 148 13.59 -6.48 -11.40
CA VAL A 148 14.69 -5.57 -11.72
C VAL A 148 14.20 -4.43 -12.60
N GLY A 149 14.94 -3.32 -12.58
CA GLY A 149 14.84 -2.25 -13.54
C GLY A 149 16.05 -1.31 -13.45
N PRO A 150 16.21 -0.37 -14.39
CA PRO A 150 15.41 -0.19 -15.61
C PRO A 150 15.74 -1.25 -16.69
N VAL A 151 15.12 -1.18 -17.88
CA VAL A 151 15.26 -2.18 -18.97
C VAL A 151 16.72 -2.55 -19.33
N VAL A 152 17.66 -1.62 -19.23
CA VAL A 152 19.09 -1.94 -19.45
C VAL A 152 19.65 -2.89 -18.39
N ALA A 153 19.18 -2.78 -17.14
CA ALA A 153 19.50 -3.73 -16.07
C ALA A 153 18.83 -5.08 -16.30
N ASP A 154 17.58 -5.11 -16.76
CA ASP A 154 16.88 -6.36 -17.12
C ASP A 154 17.67 -7.15 -18.17
N GLN A 155 18.11 -6.47 -19.24
CA GLN A 155 18.92 -7.06 -20.30
C GLN A 155 20.27 -7.56 -19.79
N TRP A 156 20.93 -6.79 -18.92
CA TRP A 156 22.18 -7.22 -18.32
C TRP A 156 21.98 -8.45 -17.42
N MET A 157 20.90 -8.49 -16.64
CA MET A 157 20.54 -9.60 -15.77
C MET A 157 20.14 -10.85 -16.56
N MET A 158 19.45 -10.73 -17.69
CA MET A 158 19.18 -11.86 -18.58
C MET A 158 20.47 -12.50 -19.10
N ALA A 159 21.49 -11.69 -19.42
CA ALA A 159 22.77 -12.17 -19.92
C ALA A 159 23.72 -12.67 -18.82
N ASN A 160 23.65 -12.11 -17.62
CA ASN A 160 24.68 -12.30 -16.58
C ASN A 160 24.15 -12.85 -15.25
N GLY A 161 22.84 -12.82 -15.01
CA GLY A 161 22.23 -13.13 -13.72
C GLY A 161 22.57 -14.54 -13.21
N SER A 162 22.69 -15.50 -14.13
CA SER A 162 23.03 -16.89 -13.81
C SER A 162 24.39 -17.02 -13.13
N ARG A 163 25.33 -16.08 -13.34
CA ARG A 163 26.62 -16.05 -12.63
C ARG A 163 26.47 -15.86 -11.12
N PHE A 164 25.33 -15.34 -10.68
CA PHE A 164 24.99 -15.03 -9.29
C PHE A 164 23.88 -15.94 -8.73
N GLY A 165 23.42 -16.92 -9.50
CA GLY A 165 22.30 -17.76 -9.11
C GLY A 165 20.92 -17.28 -9.60
N LEU A 166 20.84 -16.08 -10.17
CA LEU A 166 19.57 -15.44 -10.52
C LEU A 166 19.17 -15.75 -11.96
N CYS A 167 17.99 -16.32 -12.14
CA CYS A 167 17.46 -16.75 -13.42
C CYS A 167 16.16 -16.03 -13.74
N GLN A 168 16.01 -15.59 -15.00
CA GLN A 168 14.70 -15.20 -15.51
C GLN A 168 13.78 -16.44 -15.50
N ILE A 169 12.58 -16.30 -14.97
CA ILE A 169 11.64 -17.44 -14.83
C ILE A 169 10.54 -17.42 -15.89
N TYR A 170 10.02 -16.23 -16.23
CA TYR A 170 8.89 -16.09 -17.15
C TYR A 170 9.31 -15.40 -18.45
N ALA A 171 8.92 -15.98 -19.58
CA ALA A 171 9.27 -15.48 -20.91
C ALA A 171 8.63 -14.11 -21.22
N ASN A 172 7.48 -13.81 -20.62
CA ASN A 172 6.76 -12.54 -20.76
C ASN A 172 7.20 -11.46 -19.76
N GLU A 173 8.12 -11.75 -18.83
CA GLU A 173 8.54 -10.84 -17.76
C GLU A 173 10.08 -10.77 -17.73
N ILE A 174 10.66 -9.85 -18.50
CA ILE A 174 12.13 -9.68 -18.59
C ILE A 174 12.76 -9.18 -17.29
N TRP A 175 11.94 -8.65 -16.39
CA TRP A 175 12.34 -8.06 -15.12
C TRP A 175 12.34 -9.07 -13.96
N HIS A 176 11.66 -10.23 -14.06
CA HIS A 176 11.43 -11.14 -12.93
C HIS A 176 12.55 -12.19 -12.81
N PHE A 177 13.27 -12.17 -11.69
CA PHE A 177 14.38 -13.10 -11.41
C PHE A 177 14.22 -13.84 -10.08
N GLU A 178 14.61 -15.12 -10.06
CA GLU A 178 14.63 -15.97 -8.86
C GLU A 178 15.95 -16.72 -8.72
N LEU A 179 16.31 -17.12 -7.49
CA LEU A 179 17.41 -18.06 -7.27
C LEU A 179 16.99 -19.48 -7.71
N ALA A 180 17.39 -19.88 -8.92
CA ALA A 180 16.86 -21.07 -9.56
C ALA A 180 17.87 -21.92 -10.34
N LEU A 181 19.18 -21.71 -10.14
CA LEU A 181 20.17 -22.60 -10.75
C LEU A 181 20.00 -24.04 -10.31
N ASP A 182 20.13 -24.96 -11.27
CA ASP A 182 20.27 -26.38 -10.98
C ASP A 182 21.67 -26.71 -10.43
N ALA A 183 21.89 -27.98 -10.06
CA ALA A 183 23.17 -28.45 -9.53
C ALA A 183 24.34 -28.35 -10.53
N ALA A 184 24.05 -28.19 -11.83
CA ALA A 184 25.03 -28.00 -12.89
C ALA A 184 25.24 -26.51 -13.24
N GLY A 185 24.54 -25.58 -12.58
CA GLY A 185 24.64 -24.16 -12.81
C GLY A 185 23.85 -23.66 -14.02
N ASN A 186 22.81 -24.38 -14.45
CA ASN A 186 21.91 -23.92 -15.52
C ASN A 186 20.63 -23.31 -14.95
N CYS A 187 20.14 -22.26 -15.61
CA CYS A 187 18.79 -21.76 -15.38
C CYS A 187 17.74 -22.73 -15.95
N PRO A 188 16.56 -22.84 -15.32
CA PRO A 188 15.48 -23.67 -15.84
C PRO A 188 14.96 -23.11 -17.16
N PRO A 189 14.28 -23.93 -17.98
CA PRO A 189 13.53 -23.42 -19.11
C PRO A 189 12.53 -22.35 -18.67
N LEU A 190 12.38 -21.29 -19.47
CA LEU A 190 11.40 -20.24 -19.22
C LEU A 190 9.99 -20.83 -19.23
N ARG A 191 9.20 -20.43 -18.25
CA ARG A 191 7.75 -20.64 -18.26
C ARG A 191 7.10 -19.58 -19.15
N PRO A 192 5.98 -19.87 -19.81
CA PRO A 192 5.31 -18.87 -20.65
C PRO A 192 4.88 -17.64 -19.86
N ASN A 193 4.38 -17.83 -18.63
CA ASN A 193 3.89 -16.80 -17.74
C ASN A 193 3.72 -17.29 -16.28
N ALA A 194 3.22 -16.42 -15.40
CA ALA A 194 3.04 -16.69 -13.97
C ALA A 194 2.09 -17.86 -13.63
N ALA A 195 1.24 -18.29 -14.57
CA ALA A 195 0.30 -19.40 -14.35
C ALA A 195 0.94 -20.79 -14.53
N GLY A 196 2.09 -20.89 -15.21
CA GLY A 196 2.80 -22.13 -15.50
C GLY A 196 2.87 -22.49 -16.98
#